data_AF-A0A2G9U5S8-F1
#
_entry.id   AF-A0A2G9U5S8-F1
#
_cell.length_a   1.000
_cell.length_b   1.000
_cell.length_c   1.000
_cell.angle_alpha   90.00
_cell.angle_beta   90.00
_cell.angle_gamma   90.00
#
_symmetry.space_group_name_H-M   'P 1'
#
loop_
_entity.id
_entity.type
_entity.pdbx_description
1 polymer ?
#
loop_
_entity_poly.entity_id
_entity_poly.type
_entity_poly.pdbx_seq_one_letter_code
_entity_poly.pdbx_strand_id
1 'polypeptide(L)'
;MLDTFPAEDVRKWMVNHTTHVWLLAACYLGFVLTAPGKIVKKHGLLPQWYYYNGLLQLCLLVAFLPTLLFSLLIGGWRDSVCRNHSLYTGVVSGTVMFLFVFTKLLDLAETVLIVLEGRHPLLIHIFHHVVTLLFTWNSYSHQSSLGR
;
A
#
# COMPACT_ATOMS: atom_id res chain seq x y z
N MET A 1 3.14 6.83 -26.61
CA MET A 1 4.55 6.55 -26.31
C MET A 1 4.69 6.54 -24.79
N LEU A 2 4.11 5.51 -24.17
CA LEU A 2 4.19 5.22 -22.73
C LEU A 2 4.92 3.87 -22.71
N ASP A 3 6.20 3.95 -23.01
CA ASP A 3 6.98 2.82 -23.48
C ASP A 3 7.42 1.99 -22.27
N THR A 4 6.61 0.97 -21.98
CA THR A 4 6.88 -0.16 -21.07
C THR A 4 7.12 0.19 -19.58
N PHE A 5 6.40 -0.49 -18.68
CA PHE A 5 6.68 -0.41 -17.24
C PHE A 5 7.90 -1.29 -16.92
N PRO A 6 8.98 -0.74 -16.32
CA PRO A 6 10.22 -1.48 -16.05
C PRO A 6 10.07 -2.36 -14.80
N ALA A 7 9.25 -3.41 -14.91
CA ALA A 7 8.84 -4.25 -13.79
C ALA A 7 10.03 -4.87 -13.04
N GLU A 8 11.09 -5.27 -13.75
CA GLU A 8 12.26 -5.92 -13.16
C GLU A 8 13.13 -4.94 -12.35
N ASP A 9 13.31 -3.71 -12.86
CA ASP A 9 14.09 -2.69 -12.18
C ASP A 9 13.37 -2.20 -10.92
N VAL A 10 12.05 -2.01 -11.03
CA VAL A 10 11.20 -1.67 -9.89
C VAL A 10 11.25 -2.77 -8.84
N ARG A 11 11.15 -4.05 -9.26
CA ARG A 11 11.24 -5.19 -8.34
C ARG A 11 12.58 -5.23 -7.61
N LYS A 12 13.70 -5.08 -8.33
CA LYS A 12 15.04 -5.02 -7.72
C LYS A 12 15.16 -3.86 -6.73
N TRP A 13 14.61 -2.69 -7.06
CA TRP A 13 14.58 -1.54 -6.17
C TRP A 13 13.79 -1.83 -4.88
N MET A 14 12.62 -2.46 -4.99
CA MET A 14 11.79 -2.85 -3.85
C MET A 14 12.50 -3.85 -2.93
N VAL A 15 13.13 -4.88 -3.51
CA VAL A 15 13.93 -5.85 -2.75
C VAL A 15 15.04 -5.15 -1.97
N ASN A 16 15.80 -4.27 -2.63
CA ASN A 16 16.90 -3.54 -2.00
C ASN A 16 16.44 -2.59 -0.88
N HIS A 17 15.21 -2.06 -0.97
CA HIS A 17 14.65 -1.16 0.04
C HIS A 17 13.84 -1.86 1.14
N THR A 18 13.75 -3.19 1.11
CA THR A 18 13.01 -3.97 2.12
C THR A 18 13.46 -3.65 3.54
N THR A 19 14.77 -3.55 3.78
CA THR A 19 15.32 -3.21 5.11
C THR A 19 14.84 -1.84 5.60
N HIS A 20 14.73 -0.85 4.72
CA HIS A 20 14.22 0.48 5.07
C HIS A 20 12.76 0.43 5.50
N VAL A 21 11.94 -0.40 4.85
CA VAL A 21 10.53 -0.58 5.21
C VAL A 21 10.36 -1.28 6.56
N TRP A 22 11.18 -2.28 6.84
CA TRP A 22 11.21 -2.91 8.17
C TRP A 22 11.60 -1.94 9.28
N LEU A 23 12.63 -1.11 9.04
CA LEU A 23 13.06 -0.08 9.98
C LEU A 23 11.95 0.97 10.18
N LEU A 24 11.31 1.40 9.10
CA LEU A 24 10.19 2.33 9.15
C LEU A 24 9.02 1.76 9.95
N ALA A 25 8.65 0.49 9.73
CA ALA A 25 7.59 -0.19 10.49
C ALA A 25 7.94 -0.32 11.99
N ALA A 26 9.19 -0.62 12.32
CA ALA A 26 9.66 -0.69 13.71
C ALA A 26 9.63 0.69 14.39
N CYS A 27 10.13 1.73 13.73
CA CYS A 27 10.06 3.11 14.20
C CYS A 27 8.61 3.57 14.40
N TYR A 28 7.74 3.26 13.44
CA TYR A 28 6.31 3.54 13.51
C TYR A 28 5.65 2.86 14.72
N LEU A 29 5.91 1.57 14.95
CA LEU A 29 5.39 0.85 16.11
C LEU A 29 5.88 1.47 17.43
N GLY A 30 7.17 1.78 17.52
CA GLY A 30 7.74 2.46 18.68
C GLY A 30 7.05 3.80 18.95
N PHE A 31 6.82 4.61 17.92
CA PHE A 31 6.12 5.88 18.04
C PHE A 31 4.66 5.71 18.50
N VAL A 32 3.87 4.90 17.78
CA VAL A 32 2.43 4.79 18.03
C VAL A 32 2.11 4.12 19.37
N LEU A 33 2.99 3.26 19.90
CA LEU A 33 2.78 2.65 21.21
C LEU A 33 3.19 3.56 22.38
N THR A 34 4.12 4.51 22.18
CA THR A 34 4.71 5.30 23.28
C THR A 34 4.24 6.76 23.36
N ALA A 35 3.80 7.32 22.22
CA ALA A 35 3.39 8.71 22.08
C ALA A 35 1.93 9.05 22.50
N PRO A 36 0.94 8.15 22.44
CA PRO A 36 -0.44 8.47 22.83
C PRO A 36 -0.51 9.03 24.26
N GLY A 37 -1.24 10.14 24.42
CA GLY A 37 -1.38 10.84 25.70
C GLY A 37 -0.22 11.79 26.08
N LYS A 38 0.89 11.82 25.32
CA LYS A 38 2.03 12.73 25.56
C LYS A 38 2.11 13.90 24.58
N ILE A 39 1.54 13.76 23.39
CA ILE A 39 1.64 14.74 22.30
C ILE A 39 0.24 15.10 21.84
N VAL A 40 -0.05 16.41 21.76
CA VAL A 40 -1.32 16.93 21.25
C VAL A 40 -1.05 18.16 20.37
N LYS A 41 -1.47 18.10 19.11
CA LYS A 41 -1.50 19.22 18.16
C LYS A 41 -2.94 19.70 18.00
N LYS A 42 -3.14 21.02 18.06
CA LYS A 42 -4.47 21.65 17.98
C LYS A 42 -5.06 21.71 16.56
N HIS A 43 -4.25 21.59 15.51
CA HIS A 43 -4.74 21.67 14.14
C HIS A 43 -5.15 20.28 13.63
N GLY A 44 -6.44 20.11 13.32
CA GLY A 44 -6.97 18.90 12.71
C GLY A 44 -6.60 18.82 11.24
N LEU A 45 -5.50 18.13 10.94
CA LEU A 45 -5.08 17.76 9.57
C LEU A 45 -5.70 16.44 9.10
N LEU A 46 -6.33 15.70 10.04
CA LEU A 46 -6.86 14.38 9.80
C LEU A 46 -8.02 14.36 8.77
N PRO A 47 -8.98 15.29 8.77
CA PRO A 47 -10.05 15.31 7.76
C PRO A 47 -9.51 15.52 6.33
N GLN A 48 -8.55 16.42 6.15
CA GLN A 48 -7.90 16.68 4.87
C GLN A 48 -7.12 15.45 4.41
N TRP A 49 -6.42 14.79 5.34
CA TRP A 49 -5.71 13.55 5.07
C TRP A 49 -6.66 12.46 4.56
N TYR A 50 -7.78 12.23 5.23
CA TYR A 50 -8.79 11.26 4.79
C TYR A 50 -9.32 11.56 3.38
N TYR A 51 -9.58 12.83 3.08
CA TYR A 51 -10.05 13.25 1.76
C TYR A 51 -9.02 12.93 0.66
N TYR A 52 -7.76 13.33 0.85
CA TYR A 52 -6.71 13.08 -0.14
C TYR A 52 -6.37 11.60 -0.29
N ASN A 53 -6.28 10.85 0.83
CA ASN A 53 -6.00 9.42 0.80
C ASN A 53 -7.15 8.65 0.11
N GLY A 54 -8.40 8.99 0.43
CA GLY A 54 -9.58 8.40 -0.21
C GLY A 54 -9.64 8.69 -1.71
N LEU A 55 -9.34 9.92 -2.13
CA LEU A 55 -9.29 10.29 -3.55
C LEU A 55 -8.19 9.52 -4.28
N LEU A 56 -7.00 9.39 -3.69
CA LEU A 56 -5.89 8.63 -4.26
C LEU A 56 -6.28 7.15 -4.46
N GLN A 57 -6.90 6.52 -3.45
CA GLN A 57 -7.35 5.14 -3.53
C GLN A 57 -8.44 4.95 -4.59
N LEU A 58 -9.37 5.89 -4.71
CA LEU A 58 -10.40 5.86 -5.75
C LEU A 58 -9.79 5.96 -7.15
N CYS A 59 -8.83 6.87 -7.37
CA CYS A 59 -8.13 7.00 -8.64
C CYS A 59 -7.39 5.71 -9.03
N LEU A 60 -6.70 5.08 -8.07
CA LEU A 60 -6.02 3.80 -8.30
C LEU A 60 -7.01 2.68 -8.63
N LEU A 61 -8.16 2.62 -7.95
CA LEU A 61 -9.21 1.65 -8.23
C LEU A 61 -9.76 1.83 -9.65
N VAL A 62 -10.10 3.05 -10.04
CA VAL A 62 -10.63 3.36 -11.38
C VAL A 62 -9.59 3.02 -12.46
N ALA A 63 -8.31 3.31 -12.22
CA ALA A 63 -7.23 2.96 -13.14
C ALA A 63 -7.00 1.43 -13.25
N PHE A 64 -7.21 0.69 -12.16
CA PHE A 64 -7.06 -0.78 -12.15
C PHE A 64 -8.24 -1.52 -12.78
N LEU A 65 -9.45 -0.96 -12.67
CA LEU A 65 -10.70 -1.62 -13.02
C LEU A 65 -10.73 -2.23 -14.44
N PRO A 66 -10.23 -1.56 -15.51
CA PRO A 66 -10.20 -2.15 -16.85
C PRO A 66 -9.35 -3.42 -16.93
N THR A 67 -8.21 -3.46 -16.22
CA THR A 67 -7.33 -4.64 -16.17
C THR A 67 -8.05 -5.81 -15.50
N LEU A 68 -8.74 -5.54 -14.39
CA LEU A 68 -9.51 -6.53 -13.65
C LEU A 68 -10.67 -7.09 -14.50
N LEU A 69 -11.45 -6.21 -15.14
CA LEU A 69 -12.57 -6.62 -15.99
C LEU A 69 -12.12 -7.42 -17.20
N PHE A 70 -11.01 -7.04 -17.84
CA PHE A 70 -10.43 -7.79 -18.95
C PHE A 70 -10.06 -9.22 -18.52
N SER A 71 -9.35 -9.35 -17.39
CA SER A 71 -8.94 -10.65 -16.87
C SER A 71 -10.14 -11.54 -16.47
N LEU A 72 -11.17 -10.95 -15.85
CA LEU A 72 -12.38 -11.68 -15.45
C LEU A 72 -13.26 -12.10 -16.63
N LEU A 73 -13.57 -11.17 -17.53
CA LEU A 73 -14.56 -11.38 -18.60
C LEU A 73 -13.99 -12.17 -19.78
N ILE A 74 -12.69 -11.99 -20.09
CA ILE A 74 -12.06 -12.62 -21.26
C ILE A 74 -11.19 -13.80 -20.84
N GLY A 75 -10.42 -13.68 -19.76
CA GLY A 75 -9.60 -14.78 -19.22
C GLY A 75 -10.43 -15.83 -18.46
N GLY A 76 -11.56 -15.43 -17.89
CA GLY A 76 -12.40 -16.28 -17.06
C GLY A 76 -11.87 -16.43 -15.63
N TRP A 77 -12.68 -17.06 -14.77
CA TRP A 77 -12.42 -17.14 -13.32
C TRP A 77 -11.04 -17.71 -12.97
N ARG A 78 -10.69 -18.88 -13.54
CA ARG A 78 -9.42 -19.54 -13.25
C ARG A 78 -8.23 -18.68 -13.65
N ASP A 79 -8.32 -17.96 -14.76
CA ASP A 79 -7.23 -17.12 -15.23
C ASP A 79 -7.04 -15.90 -14.32
N SER A 80 -8.13 -15.24 -13.93
CA SER A 80 -8.10 -14.08 -13.04
C SER A 80 -7.56 -14.35 -11.63
N VAL A 81 -7.74 -15.58 -11.13
CA VAL A 81 -7.27 -15.96 -9.78
C VAL A 81 -5.88 -16.61 -9.83
N CYS A 82 -5.60 -17.42 -10.84
CA CYS A 82 -4.39 -18.25 -10.87
C CYS A 82 -3.25 -17.70 -11.75
N ARG A 83 -3.52 -16.74 -12.65
CA ARG A 83 -2.49 -16.19 -13.54
C ARG A 83 -2.24 -14.71 -13.27
N ASN A 84 -0.97 -14.38 -13.08
CA ASN A 84 -0.51 -13.00 -12.86
C ASN A 84 -0.23 -12.22 -14.15
N HIS A 85 -0.83 -12.64 -15.28
CA HIS A 85 -0.49 -12.30 -16.68
C HIS A 85 0.28 -10.99 -16.86
N SER A 86 -0.44 -9.87 -16.87
CA SER A 86 0.12 -8.51 -17.00
C SER A 86 0.01 -7.71 -15.69
N LEU A 87 -0.31 -8.35 -14.55
CA LEU A 87 -0.62 -7.64 -13.31
C LEU A 87 0.55 -6.75 -12.86
N TYR A 88 1.77 -7.28 -12.93
CA TYR A 88 2.99 -6.58 -12.53
C TYR A 88 3.82 -6.06 -13.71
N THR A 89 3.53 -6.49 -14.94
CA THR A 89 4.34 -6.20 -16.13
C THR A 89 3.65 -5.28 -17.12
N GLY A 90 2.32 -5.15 -17.06
CA GLY A 90 1.56 -4.23 -17.89
C GLY A 90 1.83 -2.78 -17.50
N VAL A 91 1.77 -1.86 -18.47
CA VAL A 91 2.08 -0.44 -18.24
C VAL A 91 1.17 0.17 -17.18
N VAL A 92 -0.14 -0.02 -17.33
CA VAL A 92 -1.14 0.54 -16.40
C VAL A 92 -1.17 -0.25 -15.11
N SER A 93 -1.34 -1.57 -15.19
CA SER A 93 -1.47 -2.47 -14.04
C SER A 93 -0.22 -2.48 -13.15
N GLY A 94 0.98 -2.60 -13.75
CA GLY A 94 2.24 -2.57 -13.00
C GLY A 94 2.47 -1.25 -12.29
N THR A 95 2.16 -0.12 -12.94
CA THR A 95 2.22 1.21 -12.33
C THR A 95 1.22 1.35 -11.19
N VAL A 96 -0.03 0.91 -11.37
CA VAL A 96 -1.06 0.99 -10.33
C VAL A 96 -0.71 0.10 -9.14
N MET A 97 -0.23 -1.13 -9.37
CA MET A 97 0.21 -2.02 -8.31
C MET A 97 1.41 -1.45 -7.55
N PHE A 98 2.38 -0.85 -8.25
CA PHE A 98 3.49 -0.16 -7.61
C PHE A 98 2.99 0.97 -6.70
N LEU A 99 2.19 1.89 -7.23
CA LEU A 99 1.61 3.01 -6.48
C LEU A 99 0.75 2.52 -5.30
N PHE A 100 0.01 1.43 -5.45
CA PHE A 100 -0.77 0.82 -4.38
C PHE A 100 0.09 0.34 -3.21
N VAL A 101 1.30 -0.18 -3.45
CA VAL A 101 2.21 -0.51 -2.35
C VAL A 101 2.65 0.75 -1.60
N PHE A 102 2.89 1.86 -2.31
CA PHE A 102 3.24 3.14 -1.68
C PHE A 102 2.08 3.74 -0.88
N THR A 103 0.83 3.51 -1.25
CA THR A 103 -0.29 4.01 -0.43
C THR A 103 -0.31 3.37 0.95
N LYS A 104 0.22 2.15 1.13
CA LYS A 104 0.36 1.54 2.46
C LYS A 104 1.35 2.27 3.36
N LEU A 105 2.37 2.92 2.79
CA LEU A 105 3.25 3.82 3.54
C LEU A 105 2.51 5.10 3.95
N LEU A 106 1.65 5.63 3.07
CA LEU A 106 0.81 6.79 3.38
C LEU A 106 -0.24 6.45 4.45
N ASP A 107 -0.79 5.25 4.45
CA ASP A 107 -1.73 4.79 5.47
C ASP A 107 -1.12 4.81 6.90
N LEU A 108 0.20 4.72 7.04
CA LEU A 108 0.87 4.91 8.34
C LEU A 108 0.82 6.36 8.85
N ALA A 109 0.68 7.35 7.96
CA ALA A 109 0.57 8.74 8.40
C ALA A 109 -0.79 9.01 9.05
N GLU A 110 -1.84 8.27 8.68
CA GLU A 110 -3.18 8.39 9.30
C GLU A 110 -3.13 8.13 10.81
N THR A 111 -2.54 7.00 11.19
CA THR A 111 -2.33 6.59 12.59
C THR A 111 -1.45 7.56 13.35
N VAL A 112 -0.38 8.07 12.71
CA VAL A 112 0.46 9.13 13.30
C VAL A 112 -0.37 10.40 13.55
N LEU A 113 -1.20 10.83 12.60
CA LEU A 113 -2.06 12.01 12.76
C LEU A 113 -3.11 11.82 13.87
N ILE A 114 -3.69 10.62 14.00
CA ILE A 114 -4.60 10.27 15.10
C ILE A 114 -3.90 10.44 16.46
N VAL A 115 -2.69 9.92 16.59
CA VAL A 115 -1.88 10.06 17.83
C VAL A 115 -1.55 11.53 18.09
N LEU A 116 -1.22 12.30 17.05
CA LEU A 116 -0.95 13.73 17.17
C LEU A 116 -2.18 14.55 17.56
N GLU A 117 -3.40 14.13 17.23
CA GLU A 117 -4.63 14.73 17.76
C GLU A 117 -4.90 14.37 19.24
N GLY A 118 -4.02 13.57 19.87
CA GLY A 118 -4.18 13.12 21.25
C GLY A 118 -5.15 11.95 21.41
N ARG A 119 -5.53 11.28 20.32
CA ARG A 119 -6.41 10.11 20.36
C ARG A 119 -5.59 8.83 20.44
N HIS A 120 -6.15 7.80 21.06
CA HIS A 120 -5.54 6.48 21.12
C HIS A 120 -6.04 5.63 19.95
N PRO A 121 -5.19 5.27 18.97
CA PRO A 121 -5.59 4.37 17.91
C PRO A 121 -5.86 2.96 18.46
N LEU A 122 -6.87 2.29 17.90
CA LEU A 122 -7.19 0.91 18.28
C LEU A 122 -6.03 -0.02 17.90
N LEU A 123 -5.76 -1.03 18.73
CA LEU A 123 -4.68 -1.99 18.49
C LEU A 123 -4.81 -2.70 17.14
N ILE A 124 -6.04 -3.07 16.77
CA ILE A 124 -6.32 -3.71 15.48
C ILE A 124 -5.94 -2.83 14.29
N HIS A 125 -6.12 -1.51 14.41
CA HIS A 125 -5.80 -0.56 13.35
C HIS A 125 -4.28 -0.44 13.17
N ILE A 126 -3.53 -0.38 14.28
CA ILE A 126 -2.06 -0.42 14.27
C ILE A 126 -1.56 -1.71 13.62
N PHE A 127 -2.09 -2.86 14.07
CA PHE A 127 -1.72 -4.17 13.55
C PHE A 127 -2.01 -4.30 12.05
N HIS A 128 -3.22 -3.90 11.63
CA HIS A 128 -3.64 -3.90 10.24
C HIS A 128 -2.69 -3.08 9.36
N HIS A 129 -2.33 -1.84 9.75
CA HIS A 129 -1.45 -1.00 8.94
C HIS A 129 -0.02 -1.55 8.82
N VAL A 130 0.53 -2.14 9.89
CA VAL A 130 1.86 -2.76 9.82
C VAL A 130 1.84 -4.01 8.96
N VAL A 131 0.89 -4.92 9.19
CA VAL A 131 0.83 -6.19 8.45
C VAL A 131 0.53 -5.94 6.98
N THR A 132 -0.42 -5.05 6.65
CA THR A 132 -0.73 -4.74 5.24
C THR A 132 0.44 -4.10 4.52
N LEU A 133 1.23 -3.22 5.16
CA LEU A 133 2.45 -2.67 4.57
C LEU A 133 3.50 -3.76 4.30
N LEU A 134 3.85 -4.56 5.31
CA LEU A 134 4.88 -5.59 5.17
C LEU A 134 4.46 -6.66 4.16
N PHE A 135 3.19 -7.07 4.22
CA PHE A 135 2.65 -8.08 3.32
C PHE A 135 2.63 -7.60 1.86
N THR A 136 2.13 -6.40 1.60
CA THR A 136 2.06 -5.86 0.22
C THR A 136 3.45 -5.58 -0.35
N TRP A 137 4.37 -5.04 0.46
CA TRP A 137 5.76 -4.83 0.06
C TRP A 137 6.44 -6.14 -0.32
N ASN A 138 6.33 -7.14 0.54
CA ASN A 138 6.96 -8.45 0.30
C ASN A 138 6.32 -9.17 -0.90
N SER A 139 4.98 -9.18 -0.97
CA SER A 139 4.23 -9.80 -2.07
C SER A 139 4.59 -9.18 -3.41
N TYR A 140 4.74 -7.85 -3.48
CA TYR A 140 5.18 -7.16 -4.69
C TYR A 140 6.64 -7.47 -5.05
N SER A 141 7.54 -7.45 -4.05
CA SER A 141 8.98 -7.67 -4.24
C SER A 141 9.32 -9.07 -4.78
N HIS A 142 8.58 -10.08 -4.31
CA HIS A 142 8.81 -11.48 -4.68
C HIS A 142 7.79 -12.02 -5.67
N GLN A 143 6.79 -11.21 -6.08
CA GLN A 143 5.64 -11.64 -6.87
C GLN A 143 4.97 -12.89 -6.30
N SER A 144 5.00 -13.01 -4.96
CA SER A 144 4.50 -14.17 -4.24
C SER A 144 2.99 -14.25 -4.37
N SER A 145 2.47 -15.41 -4.76
CA SER A 145 1.07 -15.74 -4.46
C SER A 145 1.00 -16.22 -3.01
N LEU A 146 -0.16 -16.09 -2.37
CA LEU A 146 -0.42 -16.61 -1.01
C LEU A 146 -0.20 -18.13 -0.85
N GLY A 147 0.11 -18.86 -1.94
CA GLY A 147 0.26 -20.31 -1.97
C GLY A 147 1.61 -20.82 -2.46
N ARG A 148 2.69 -20.04 -2.36
CA ARG A 148 4.05 -20.50 -2.69
C ARG A 148 5.06 -20.15 -1.62
#